data_AF-A0A2T4LMD3-F1
#
_entry.id   AF-A0A2T4LMD3-F1
#
_cell.length_a   1.000
_cell.length_b   1.000
_cell.length_c   1.000
_cell.angle_alpha   90.00
_cell.angle_beta   90.00
_cell.angle_gamma   90.00
#
_symmetry.space_group_name_H-M   'P 1'
#
loop_
_entity.id
_entity.type
_entity.pdbx_description
1 polymer ?
#
loop_
_entity_poly.entity_id
_entity_poly.type
_entity_poly.pdbx_seq_one_letter_code
_entity_poly.pdbx_strand_id
1 'polypeptide(L)' 'LKEKQSEIQALNLSYAPCTELSMGMSNDYQLAAEAGASFVRIGTKLVGKEE' A
#
# COMPACT_ATOMS: atom_id res chain seq x y z
N LEU A 1 -0.04 5.23 -8.36
CA LEU A 1 0.74 5.35 -7.11
C LEU A 1 2.08 4.64 -7.20
N LYS A 2 2.12 3.38 -7.67
CA LYS A 2 3.38 2.64 -7.85
C LYS A 2 4.42 3.38 -8.71
N GLU A 3 4.00 3.96 -9.83
CA GLU A 3 4.89 4.77 -10.69
C GLU A 3 5.52 5.95 -9.93
N LYS A 4 4.71 6.70 -9.16
CA LYS A 4 5.20 7.81 -8.32
C LYS A 4 6.14 7.35 -7.23
N GLN A 5 5.91 6.18 -6.63
CA GLN A 5 6.86 5.57 -5.69
C GLN A 5 8.22 5.34 -6.38
N SER A 6 8.21 4.71 -7.57
CA SER A 6 9.44 4.45 -8.34
C SER A 6 10.15 5.74 -8.74
N GLU A 7 9.41 6.77 -9.16
CA GLU A 7 9.96 8.09 -9.49
C GLU A 7 10.67 8.72 -8.28
N ILE A 8 10.04 8.71 -7.10
CA ILE A 8 10.63 9.29 -5.88
C ILE A 8 11.81 8.44 -5.39
N GLN A 9 11.70 7.10 -5.45
CA GLN A 9 12.78 6.20 -5.08
C GLN A 9 14.02 6.43 -5.96
N ALA A 10 13.84 6.72 -7.26
CA ALA A 10 14.94 7.04 -8.17
C ALA A 10 15.67 8.35 -7.82
N LEU A 11 15.06 9.24 -7.03
CA LEU A 11 15.73 10.45 -6.52
C LEU A 11 16.76 10.15 -5.42
N ASN A 12 16.80 8.91 -4.89
CA ASN A 12 17.76 8.47 -3.86
C ASN A 12 17.81 9.39 -2.62
N LEU A 13 16.64 9.86 -2.19
CA LEU A 13 16.51 10.75 -1.03
C LEU A 13 16.61 9.93 0.26
N SER A 14 17.67 10.15 1.05
CA SER A 14 17.90 9.41 2.31
C SER A 14 16.76 9.55 3.32
N TYR A 15 16.07 10.68 3.33
CA TYR A 15 14.92 10.95 4.21
C TYR A 15 13.58 10.46 3.64
N ALA A 16 13.55 10.02 2.37
CA ALA A 16 12.35 9.55 1.69
C ALA A 16 12.69 8.37 0.75
N PRO A 17 13.12 7.22 1.30
CA PRO A 17 13.57 6.07 0.50
C PRO A 17 12.45 5.39 -0.31
N CYS A 18 11.19 5.60 0.09
CA CYS A 18 9.98 5.13 -0.61
C CYS A 18 10.02 3.64 -1.01
N THR A 19 10.58 2.76 -0.17
CA THR A 19 10.66 1.31 -0.44
C THR A 19 9.30 0.61 -0.35
N GLU A 20 8.41 1.13 0.50
CA GLU A 20 7.11 0.53 0.78
C GLU A 20 5.95 1.31 0.16
N LEU A 21 4.90 0.57 -0.21
CA LEU A 21 3.66 1.12 -0.75
C LEU A 21 2.46 0.57 0.03
N SER A 22 1.93 1.39 0.94
CA SER A 22 0.73 1.07 1.72
C SER A 22 -0.53 1.54 0.98
N MET A 23 -1.21 0.62 0.31
CA MET A 23 -2.46 0.90 -0.43
C MET A 23 -3.41 -0.29 -0.37
N GLY A 24 -4.70 -0.03 -0.57
CA GLY A 24 -5.74 -1.03 -0.40
C GLY A 24 -6.21 -1.15 1.05
N MET A 25 -7.51 -1.36 1.17
CA MET A 25 -8.26 -1.59 2.38
C MET A 25 -9.05 -2.90 2.26
N SER A 26 -9.89 -3.19 3.27
CA SER A 26 -10.71 -4.41 3.32
C SER A 26 -11.43 -4.75 2.00
N ASN A 27 -11.90 -3.79 1.22
CA ASN A 27 -12.70 -4.07 0.01
C ASN A 27 -11.89 -4.27 -1.27
N ASP A 28 -10.67 -3.77 -1.35
CA ASP A 28 -9.88 -3.67 -2.59
C ASP A 28 -8.43 -4.16 -2.43
N TYR A 29 -8.11 -4.83 -1.32
CA TYR A 29 -6.75 -5.30 -1.04
C TYR A 29 -6.17 -6.26 -2.09
N GLN A 30 -7.00 -7.03 -2.78
CA GLN A 30 -6.57 -7.95 -3.85
C GLN A 30 -6.07 -7.17 -5.06
N LEU A 31 -6.89 -6.23 -5.55
CA LEU A 31 -6.50 -5.30 -6.62
C LEU A 31 -5.27 -4.47 -6.22
N ALA A 32 -5.19 -4.07 -4.94
CA ALA A 32 -4.04 -3.35 -4.44
C ALA A 32 -2.74 -4.17 -4.50
N ALA A 33 -2.81 -5.45 -4.13
CA ALA A 33 -1.67 -6.36 -4.24
C ALA A 33 -1.24 -6.56 -5.71
N GLU A 34 -2.19 -6.76 -6.62
CA GLU A 34 -1.93 -6.84 -8.07
C GLU A 34 -1.30 -5.56 -8.63
N ALA A 35 -1.71 -4.39 -8.12
CA ALA A 35 -1.15 -3.09 -8.49
C ALA A 35 0.20 -2.75 -7.79
N GLY A 36 0.76 -3.68 -7.00
CA GLY A 36 2.10 -3.56 -6.43
C GLY A 36 2.19 -2.97 -5.03
N ALA A 37 1.11 -3.05 -4.23
CA ALA A 37 1.16 -2.74 -2.80
C ALA A 37 2.07 -3.72 -2.05
N SER A 38 2.91 -3.22 -1.14
CA SER A 38 3.64 -4.06 -0.19
C SER A 38 2.91 -4.21 1.14
N PHE A 39 2.04 -3.24 1.48
CA PHE A 39 1.17 -3.29 2.65
C PHE A 39 -0.28 -2.99 2.27
N VAL A 40 -1.20 -3.74 2.86
CA VAL A 40 -2.66 -3.54 2.77
C VAL A 40 -3.25 -3.37 4.16
N ARG A 41 -4.39 -2.65 4.27
CA ARG A 41 -5.02 -2.33 5.56
C ARG A 41 -6.35 -3.06 5.73
N ILE A 42 -6.38 -4.17 6.47
CA ILE A 42 -7.60 -4.97 6.63
C ILE A 42 -8.13 -4.84 8.05
N GLY A 43 -9.31 -4.23 8.19
CA GLY A 43 -10.05 -4.10 9.44
C GLY A 43 -11.26 -5.02 9.45
N THR A 44 -12.42 -4.49 9.08
CA THR A 44 -13.72 -5.20 9.13
C THR A 44 -13.74 -6.58 8.48
N LYS A 45 -13.01 -6.80 7.37
CA LYS A 45 -12.95 -8.14 6.76
C LYS A 45 -12.11 -9.15 7.53
N LEU A 46 -11.19 -8.67 8.37
CA LEU A 46 -10.34 -9.50 9.22
C LEU A 46 -11.02 -9.77 10.58
N VAL A 47 -11.57 -8.72 11.20
CA VAL A 47 -12.07 -8.79 12.59
C VAL A 47 -13.60 -8.74 12.73
N GLY A 48 -14.35 -8.54 11.63
CA GLY A 48 -15.79 -8.36 11.66
C GLY A 48 -16.23 -6.92 11.96
N LYS A 49 -17.55 -6.68 12.03
CA LYS A 49 -18.12 -5.45 12.58
C LYS A 49 -18.41 -5.68 14.06
N GLU A 50 -18.19 -4.66 14.88
CA GLU A 50 -18.71 -4.64 16.25
C GLU A 50 -20.25 -4.57 16.19
N GLU A 51 -20.91 -5.33 17.08
CA GLU A 51 -22.37 -5.28 17.27
C GLU A 51 -22.81 -4.05 18.06
#